data_AF-A0A354BN69-F1
#
_entry.id   AF-A0A354BN69-F1
#
_cell.length_a   1.000
_cell.length_b   1.000
_cell.length_c   1.000
_cell.angle_alpha   90.00
_cell.angle_beta   90.00
_cell.angle_gamma   90.00
#
_symmetry.space_group_name_H-M   'P 1'
#
loop_
_entity.id
_entity.type
_entity.pdbx_description
1 polymer ?
#
loop_
_entity_poly.entity_id
_entity_poly.type
_entity_poly.pdbx_seq_one_letter_code
_entity_poly.pdbx_strand_id
1 'polypeptide(L)'
;DPAMVKIAQRTFQGAGVTNDIRLRQSDILDLDAPSAQGVLVINPPYGVRLSRLDELESFYPKLGDWLKQRFAGWRAYVLTGDARVPKLIGLRPSKRIPLFNGALECRLYEFVIVQGGARQRLAPPAKI
;
A
#
# COMPACT_ATOMS: atom_id res chain seq x y z
N ASP A 1 13.33 6.29 6.93
CA ASP A 1 14.18 7.48 7.10
C ASP A 1 13.92 8.11 8.47
N PRO A 2 14.91 8.11 9.39
CA PRO A 2 14.77 8.72 10.73
C PRO A 2 14.44 10.22 10.70
N ALA A 3 14.93 10.97 9.70
CA ALA A 3 14.66 12.40 9.57
C ALA A 3 13.17 12.65 9.28
N MET A 4 12.58 11.86 8.38
CA MET A 4 11.16 11.95 8.06
C MET A 4 10.26 11.55 9.23
N VAL A 5 10.68 10.59 10.07
CA VAL A 5 9.95 10.22 11.30
C VAL A 5 9.92 11.39 12.28
N LYS A 6 11.05 12.10 12.48
CA LYS A 6 11.08 13.29 13.35
C LYS A 6 10.19 14.42 12.81
N ILE A 7 10.15 14.62 11.49
CA ILE A 7 9.26 15.59 10.87
C ILE A 7 7.80 15.21 11.11
N ALA A 8 7.42 13.95 10.87
CA ALA A 8 6.07 13.46 11.10
C ALA A 8 5.64 13.64 12.56
N GLN A 9 6.52 13.36 13.53
CA GLN A 9 6.26 13.58 14.95
C GLN A 9 5.90 15.05 15.23
N ARG A 10 6.67 16.01 14.69
CA ARG A 10 6.38 17.44 14.84
C ARG A 10 5.07 17.83 14.19
N THR A 11 4.76 17.29 13.01
CA THR A 11 3.48 17.52 12.32
C THR A 11 2.30 17.05 13.17
N PHE A 12 2.37 15.86 13.77
CA PHE A 12 1.30 15.34 14.62
C PHE A 12 1.15 16.10 15.93
N GLN A 13 2.27 16.60 16.49
CA GLN A 13 2.25 17.50 17.64
C GLN A 13 1.56 18.82 17.31
N GLY A 14 1.94 19.47 16.20
CA GLY A 14 1.33 20.72 15.75
C GLY A 14 -0.16 20.59 15.41
N ALA A 15 -0.59 19.40 14.97
CA ALA A 15 -1.99 19.09 14.69
C ALA A 15 -2.80 18.64 15.93
N GLY A 16 -2.17 18.46 17.09
CA GLY A 16 -2.85 18.07 18.33
C GLY A 16 -3.36 16.62 18.38
N VAL A 17 -2.91 15.73 17.47
CA VAL A 17 -3.41 14.34 17.31
C VAL A 17 -2.44 13.29 17.85
N THR A 18 -1.49 13.68 18.71
CA THR A 18 -0.41 12.79 19.15
C THR A 18 -0.93 11.58 19.94
N ASN A 19 -2.07 11.70 20.62
CA ASN A 19 -2.66 10.61 21.39
C ASN A 19 -3.37 9.57 20.51
N ASP A 20 -3.70 9.92 19.27
CA ASP A 20 -4.42 9.05 18.33
C ASP A 20 -3.48 8.29 17.39
N ILE A 21 -2.19 8.66 17.36
CA ILE A 21 -1.22 8.17 16.38
C ILE A 21 -0.05 7.47 17.07
N ARG A 22 0.17 6.19 16.72
CA ARG A 22 1.42 5.48 17.00
C ARG A 22 2.39 5.65 15.84
N LEU A 23 3.51 6.30 16.11
CA LEU A 23 4.59 6.47 15.13
C LEU A 23 5.72 5.47 15.39
N ARG A 24 6.15 4.76 14.35
CA ARG A 24 7.24 3.77 14.40
C ARG A 24 8.20 3.99 13.23
N GLN A 25 9.50 3.96 13.50
CA GLN A 25 10.53 3.80 12.47
C GLN A 25 10.74 2.30 12.23
N SER A 26 10.55 1.84 10.99
CA SER A 26 10.74 0.44 10.59
C SER A 26 10.96 0.35 9.09
N ASP A 27 11.54 -0.77 8.63
CA ASP A 27 11.25 -1.23 7.26
C ASP A 27 9.78 -1.65 7.21
N ILE A 28 9.11 -1.35 6.10
CA ILE A 28 7.70 -1.70 5.90
C ILE A 28 7.50 -3.21 5.85
N LEU A 29 8.45 -3.96 5.26
CA LEU A 29 8.35 -5.40 5.08
C LEU A 29 8.48 -6.19 6.39
N ASP A 30 8.94 -5.52 7.46
CA ASP A 30 9.07 -6.09 8.81
C ASP A 30 7.87 -5.79 9.72
N LEU A 31 6.83 -5.15 9.19
CA LEU A 31 5.62 -4.82 9.95
C LEU A 31 4.56 -5.93 9.85
N ASP A 32 3.92 -6.21 10.98
CA ASP A 32 2.73 -7.04 11.07
C ASP A 32 1.47 -6.17 11.13
N ALA A 33 0.35 -6.70 10.64
CA ALA A 33 -0.95 -6.06 10.80
C ALA A 33 -1.29 -5.95 12.30
N PRO A 34 -1.66 -4.75 12.81
CA PRO A 34 -1.99 -4.55 14.22
C PRO A 34 -3.34 -5.18 14.64
N SER A 35 -4.13 -5.67 13.69
CA SER A 35 -5.45 -6.26 13.89
C SER A 35 -5.80 -7.22 12.74
N ALA A 36 -6.84 -8.04 12.93
CA ALA A 36 -7.29 -9.00 11.91
C ALA A 36 -7.83 -8.33 10.63
N GLN A 37 -8.35 -7.11 10.75
CA GLN A 37 -8.90 -6.33 9.65
C GLN A 37 -8.58 -4.85 9.83
N GLY A 38 -8.47 -4.14 8.71
CA GLY A 38 -8.14 -2.73 8.71
C GLY A 38 -7.89 -2.19 7.31
N VAL A 39 -7.42 -0.95 7.27
CA VAL A 39 -7.03 -0.25 6.05
C VAL A 39 -5.57 0.13 6.14
N LEU A 40 -4.80 -0.30 5.14
CA LEU A 40 -3.44 0.16 4.91
C LEU A 40 -3.46 1.18 3.78
N VAL A 41 -2.82 2.32 3.98
CA VAL A 41 -2.63 3.34 2.93
C VAL A 41 -1.14 3.64 2.82
N ILE A 42 -0.60 3.53 1.62
CA ILE A 42 0.79 3.85 1.34
C ILE A 42 0.92 4.72 0.10
N ASN A 43 1.89 5.63 0.17
CA ASN A 43 2.40 6.42 -0.93
C ASN A 43 3.87 6.00 -1.09
N PRO A 44 4.15 4.85 -1.75
CA PRO A 44 5.52 4.41 -1.99
C PRO A 44 6.24 5.46 -2.82
N PRO A 45 7.58 5.47 -2.83
CA PRO A 45 8.29 6.36 -3.72
C PRO A 45 7.82 6.15 -5.17
N TYR A 46 7.37 7.21 -5.82
CA TYR A 46 7.02 7.21 -7.24
C TYR A 46 7.38 8.55 -7.86
N GLY A 47 7.52 8.58 -9.19
CA GLY A 47 7.81 9.80 -9.94
C GLY A 47 8.97 9.63 -10.92
N VAL A 48 9.05 10.59 -11.85
CA VAL A 48 9.80 10.58 -13.12
C VAL A 48 11.34 10.54 -13.00
N ARG A 49 11.89 10.26 -11.82
CA ARG A 49 13.34 10.10 -11.67
C ARG A 49 13.72 8.70 -12.17
N LEU A 50 14.18 8.63 -13.41
CA LEU A 50 14.59 7.44 -14.16
C LEU A 50 15.47 6.47 -13.37
N SER A 51 16.27 6.96 -12.42
CA SER A 51 17.20 6.16 -11.60
C SER A 51 16.53 5.25 -10.56
N ARG A 52 15.20 5.24 -10.47
CA ARG A 52 14.44 4.52 -9.42
C ARG A 52 13.45 3.48 -9.97
N LEU A 53 13.35 3.35 -11.29
CA LEU A 53 12.39 2.44 -11.91
C LEU A 53 12.71 0.97 -11.57
N ASP A 54 14.00 0.58 -11.66
CA ASP A 54 14.45 -0.77 -11.35
C ASP A 54 14.27 -1.12 -9.86
N GLU A 55 14.54 -0.16 -8.97
CA GLU A 55 14.29 -0.31 -7.53
C GLU A 55 12.81 -0.61 -7.25
N LEU A 56 11.91 0.13 -7.91
CA LEU A 56 10.47 -0.04 -7.74
C LEU A 56 9.97 -1.36 -8.34
N GLU A 57 10.48 -1.76 -9.50
CA GLU A 57 10.17 -3.06 -10.09
C GLU A 57 10.58 -4.23 -9.19
N SER A 58 11.70 -4.11 -8.48
CA SER A 58 12.12 -5.12 -7.49
C SER A 58 11.34 -5.06 -6.17
N PHE A 59 10.79 -3.89 -5.81
CA PHE A 59 10.06 -3.67 -4.57
C PHE A 59 8.62 -4.17 -4.62
N TYR A 60 7.89 -3.94 -5.73
CA TYR A 60 6.48 -4.30 -5.82
C TYR A 60 6.18 -5.79 -5.62
N PRO A 61 6.97 -6.75 -6.15
CA PRO A 61 6.77 -8.17 -5.86
C PRO A 61 6.88 -8.47 -4.35
N LYS A 62 7.91 -7.92 -3.68
CA LYS A 62 8.11 -8.07 -2.23
C LYS A 62 6.96 -7.48 -1.43
N LEU A 63 6.47 -6.31 -1.84
CA LEU A 63 5.29 -5.67 -1.24
C LEU A 63 4.05 -6.54 -1.39
N GLY A 64 3.83 -7.14 -2.56
CA GLY A 64 2.71 -8.03 -2.83
C GLY A 64 2.73 -9.29 -1.95
N ASP A 65 3.91 -9.89 -1.78
CA ASP A 65 4.09 -11.06 -0.92
C ASP A 65 3.92 -10.73 0.56
N TRP A 66 4.51 -9.61 1.01
CA TRP A 66 4.33 -9.10 2.37
C TRP A 66 2.86 -8.84 2.70
N LEU A 67 2.11 -8.19 1.81
CA LEU A 67 0.67 -7.97 2.00
C LEU A 67 -0.07 -9.30 2.18
N LYS A 68 0.16 -10.29 1.31
CA LYS A 68 -0.50 -11.61 1.42
C LYS A 68 -0.15 -12.34 2.72
N GLN A 69 1.10 -12.24 3.16
CA GLN A 69 1.59 -12.94 4.35
C GLN A 69 1.14 -12.29 5.65
N ARG A 70 1.12 -10.95 5.72
CA ARG A 70 0.98 -10.19 6.97
C ARG A 70 -0.33 -9.42 7.10
N PHE A 71 -1.05 -9.17 6.00
CA PHE A 71 -2.23 -8.30 5.94
C PHE A 71 -3.48 -8.99 5.36
N ALA A 72 -3.59 -10.31 5.46
CA ALA A 72 -4.82 -11.01 5.10
C ALA A 72 -6.03 -10.45 5.88
N GLY A 73 -7.14 -10.16 5.20
CA GLY A 73 -8.32 -9.52 5.79
C GLY A 73 -8.33 -7.99 5.67
N TRP A 74 -7.25 -7.37 5.19
CA TRP A 74 -7.14 -5.92 5.05
C TRP A 74 -7.48 -5.43 3.64
N ARG A 75 -7.72 -4.12 3.55
CA ARG A 75 -7.73 -3.38 2.28
C ARG A 75 -6.46 -2.54 2.21
N ALA A 76 -5.64 -2.77 1.19
CA ALA A 76 -4.44 -2.00 0.94
C ALA A 76 -4.71 -0.97 -0.17
N TYR A 77 -4.33 0.27 0.08
CA TYR A 77 -4.38 1.37 -0.87
C TYR A 77 -2.97 1.81 -1.23
N VAL A 78 -2.65 1.78 -2.51
CA VAL A 78 -1.34 2.17 -3.03
C VAL A 78 -1.52 3.34 -3.98
N LEU A 79 -1.03 4.51 -3.58
CA LEU A 79 -0.97 5.70 -4.44
C LEU A 79 0.30 5.63 -5.29
N THR A 80 0.18 5.74 -6.61
CA THR A 80 1.33 5.68 -7.51
C THR A 80 1.07 6.38 -8.84
N GLY A 81 2.12 6.97 -9.41
CA GLY A 81 2.13 7.43 -10.81
C GLY A 81 2.44 6.31 -11.82
N ASP A 82 2.87 5.12 -11.36
CA ASP A 82 3.23 4.01 -12.25
C ASP A 82 2.02 3.10 -12.54
N ALA A 83 1.50 3.19 -13.77
CA ALA A 83 0.38 2.38 -14.23
C ALA A 83 0.65 0.86 -14.26
N ARG A 84 1.92 0.44 -14.16
CA ARG A 84 2.35 -0.98 -14.19
C ARG A 84 2.19 -1.66 -12.83
N VAL A 85 1.98 -0.91 -11.75
CA VAL A 85 1.89 -1.45 -10.37
C VAL A 85 0.98 -2.67 -10.22
N PRO A 86 -0.25 -2.71 -10.77
CA PRO A 86 -1.10 -3.91 -10.67
C PRO A 86 -0.45 -5.19 -11.19
N LYS A 87 0.40 -5.09 -12.23
CA LYS A 87 1.15 -6.22 -12.77
C LYS A 87 2.34 -6.56 -11.89
N LEU A 88 3.13 -5.55 -11.52
CA LEU A 88 4.38 -5.73 -10.75
C LEU A 88 4.13 -6.25 -9.32
N ILE A 89 3.06 -5.79 -8.66
CA ILE A 89 2.70 -6.21 -7.30
C ILE A 89 2.05 -7.61 -7.26
N GLY A 90 1.65 -8.16 -8.41
CA GLY A 90 1.01 -9.48 -8.49
C GLY A 90 -0.33 -9.58 -7.74
N LEU A 91 -1.05 -8.46 -7.61
CA LEU A 91 -2.39 -8.38 -6.99
C LEU A 91 -3.38 -7.76 -7.97
N ARG A 92 -4.61 -8.30 -8.00
CA ARG A 92 -5.70 -7.72 -8.78
C ARG A 92 -6.31 -6.57 -8.00
N PRO A 93 -6.33 -5.33 -8.53
CA PRO A 93 -6.98 -4.22 -7.86
C PRO A 93 -8.50 -4.42 -7.89
N SER A 94 -9.17 -4.15 -6.76
CA SER A 94 -10.63 -4.05 -6.66
C SER A 94 -11.13 -2.69 -7.13
N LYS A 95 -10.32 -1.63 -6.99
CA LYS A 95 -10.63 -0.28 -7.48
C LYS A 95 -9.40 0.40 -8.07
N ARG A 96 -9.65 1.32 -9.00
CA ARG A 96 -8.64 2.20 -9.62
C ARG A 96 -9.20 3.61 -9.65
N ILE A 97 -8.73 4.46 -8.75
CA ILE A 97 -9.26 5.82 -8.59
C ILE A 97 -8.22 6.79 -9.17
N PRO A 98 -8.52 7.48 -10.30
CA PRO A 98 -7.64 8.53 -10.83
C PRO A 98 -7.52 9.67 -9.83
N LEU A 99 -6.30 10.16 -9.61
CA LEU A 99 -5.98 11.28 -8.73
C LEU A 99 -4.87 12.13 -9.34
N PHE A 100 -4.64 13.32 -8.78
CA PHE A 100 -3.51 14.17 -9.14
C PHE A 100 -2.71 14.51 -7.89
N ASN A 101 -1.40 14.23 -7.90
CA ASN A 101 -0.48 14.70 -6.87
C ASN A 101 0.25 15.95 -7.41
N GLY A 102 -0.36 17.11 -7.22
CA GLY A 102 0.00 18.32 -7.95
C GLY A 102 -0.32 18.17 -9.44
N ALA A 103 0.65 18.44 -10.32
CA ALA A 103 0.49 18.25 -11.77
C ALA A 103 0.70 16.79 -12.24
N LEU A 104 1.08 15.88 -11.34
CA LEU A 104 1.36 14.48 -11.69
C LEU A 104 0.08 13.64 -11.63
N GLU A 105 -0.32 13.08 -12.78
CA GLU A 105 -1.38 12.08 -12.82
C GLU A 105 -0.95 10.83 -12.03
N CYS A 106 -1.79 10.44 -11.07
CA CYS A 106 -1.60 9.27 -10.22
C CYS A 106 -2.87 8.42 -10.22
N ARG A 107 -2.75 7.20 -9.70
CA ARG A 107 -3.90 6.34 -9.38
C ARG A 107 -3.76 5.83 -7.95
N LEU A 108 -4.88 5.82 -7.24
CA LEU A 108 -5.03 5.08 -5.99
C LEU A 108 -5.62 3.70 -6.31
N TYR A 109 -4.79 2.67 -6.20
CA TYR A 109 -5.22 1.30 -6.36
C TYR A 109 -5.68 0.73 -5.03
N GLU A 110 -6.88 0.16 -4.99
CA GLU A 110 -7.35 -0.64 -3.85
C GLU A 110 -7.07 -2.12 -4.14
N PHE A 111 -6.50 -2.83 -3.18
CA PHE A 111 -6.32 -4.28 -3.19
C PHE A 111 -7.01 -4.88 -1.97
N VAL A 112 -7.98 -5.77 -2.19
CA VAL A 112 -8.55 -6.59 -1.11
C VAL A 112 -7.59 -7.74 -0.87
N ILE A 113 -6.97 -7.76 0.32
CA ILE A 113 -5.95 -8.75 0.66
C ILE A 113 -6.63 -9.94 1.30
N VAL A 114 -6.42 -11.10 0.69
CA VAL A 114 -7.09 -12.32 1.09
C VAL A 114 -6.10 -13.43 1.36
N GLN A 115 -6.41 -14.27 2.36
CA GLN A 115 -5.61 -15.44 2.69
C GLN A 115 -5.70 -16.46 1.54
N GLY A 116 -4.55 -16.92 1.04
CA GLY A 116 -4.45 -17.72 -0.18
C GLY A 116 -4.77 -16.90 -1.44
N GLY A 117 -4.00 -17.05 -2.51
CA GLY A 117 -4.14 -16.23 -3.73
C GLY A 117 -5.59 -16.15 -4.22
N ALA A 118 -5.97 -15.00 -4.81
CA ALA A 118 -7.33 -14.66 -5.23
C ALA A 118 -7.98 -15.63 -6.26
N ARG A 119 -7.28 -16.70 -6.67
CA ARG A 119 -7.82 -17.76 -7.53
C ARG A 119 -8.90 -18.61 -6.86
N GLN A 120 -8.94 -18.69 -5.53
CA GLN A 120 -9.85 -19.61 -4.83
C GLN A 120 -11.27 -19.07 -4.54
N ARG A 121 -11.58 -17.81 -4.86
CA ARG A 121 -12.84 -17.15 -4.43
C ARG A 121 -13.81 -16.74 -5.54
N LEU A 122 -13.51 -17.04 -6.80
CA LEU A 122 -14.41 -16.73 -7.93
C LEU A 122 -15.21 -17.96 -8.39
N ALA A 123 -15.61 -18.84 -7.46
CA ALA A 123 -16.68 -19.79 -7.76
C ALA A 123 -17.99 -18.98 -7.84
N PRO A 124 -18.72 -19.00 -8.96
CA PRO A 124 -20.01 -18.32 -9.04
C PRO A 124 -20.99 -18.95 -8.03
N PRO A 125 -21.94 -18.16 -7.48
CA PRO A 125 -22.93 -18.69 -6.56
C PRO A 125 -23.73 -19.81 -7.25
N ALA A 126 -23.94 -20.91 -6.54
CA ALA A 126 -24.78 -22.00 -7.00
C ALA A 126 -26.18 -21.44 -7.28
N LYS A 127 -26.71 -21.74 -8.48
CA LYS A 127 -28.09 -21.43 -8.82
C LYS A 127 -28.99 -22.25 -7.90
N ILE A 128 -29.91 -21.57 -7.20
CA ILE A 128 -31.06 -22.17 -6.53
C ILE A 128 -32.06 -22.59 -7.60
#